data_AF-A0A7C1W2A9-F1
#
_entry.id   AF-A0A7C1W2A9-F1
#
_cell.length_a   1.000
_cell.length_b   1.000
_cell.length_c   1.000
_cell.angle_alpha   90.00
_cell.angle_beta   90.00
_cell.angle_gamma   90.00
#
_symmetry.space_group_name_H-M   'P 1'
#
loop_
_entity.id
_entity.type
_entity.pdbx_description
1 polymer ?
#
loop_
_entity_poly.entity_id
_entity_poly.type
_entity_poly.pdbx_seq_one_letter_code
_entity_poly.pdbx_strand_id
1 'polypeptide(L)'
;MNLPSYTGYDYCPAVHAEENALLNAARHGSNVLDGVLYLYGQNPDGNITEEGRPCDRCKRALINAGIKKVVTLKPDGSIIKYDVSDWAKEDADKYLKKLMEYKK
;
A
#
# COMPACT_ATOMS: atom_id res chain seq x y z
N MET A 1 20.74 -2.25 7.42
CA MET A 1 20.88 -1.53 6.14
C MET A 1 20.22 -0.16 6.31
N ASN A 2 20.94 0.94 6.10
CA ASN A 2 20.36 2.29 6.10
C ASN A 2 19.65 2.55 4.76
N LEU A 3 18.49 1.92 4.55
CA LEU A 3 17.63 2.20 3.41
C LEU A 3 16.53 3.17 3.86
N PRO A 4 16.22 4.22 3.08
CA PRO A 4 15.09 5.08 3.37
C PRO A 4 13.80 4.26 3.50
N SER A 5 12.91 4.66 4.41
CA SER A 5 11.58 4.05 4.53
C SER A 5 10.87 4.03 3.17
N TYR A 6 10.13 2.96 2.89
CA TYR A 6 9.42 2.75 1.62
C TYR A 6 10.33 2.61 0.38
N THR A 7 11.59 2.24 0.55
CA THR A 7 12.51 1.87 -0.53
C THR A 7 13.02 0.43 -0.37
N GLY A 8 13.76 -0.08 -1.36
CA GLY A 8 14.38 -1.41 -1.27
C GLY A 8 13.42 -2.59 -1.43
N TYR A 9 12.28 -2.40 -2.10
CA TYR A 9 11.28 -3.46 -2.33
C TYR A 9 11.83 -4.69 -3.02
N ASP A 10 12.81 -4.51 -3.91
CA ASP A 10 13.47 -5.61 -4.63
C ASP A 10 14.20 -6.57 -3.67
N TYR A 11 14.45 -6.12 -2.43
CA TYR A 11 15.08 -6.89 -1.37
C TYR A 11 14.09 -7.36 -0.30
N CYS A 12 12.80 -7.02 -0.37
CA CYS A 12 11.81 -7.44 0.62
C CYS A 12 11.35 -8.89 0.31
N PRO A 13 11.72 -9.89 1.13
CA PRO A 13 11.31 -11.27 0.89
C PRO A 13 9.90 -11.56 1.44
N ALA A 14 9.34 -10.64 2.24
CA ALA A 14 8.10 -10.84 2.96
C ALA A 14 6.87 -10.43 2.13
N VAL A 15 5.76 -11.13 2.36
CA VAL A 15 4.43 -10.71 1.88
C VAL A 15 3.85 -9.75 2.91
N HIS A 16 3.45 -8.57 2.46
CA HIS A 16 2.93 -7.52 3.33
C HIS A 16 1.49 -7.82 3.77
N ALA A 17 1.00 -7.09 4.78
CA ALA A 17 -0.36 -7.27 5.32
C ALA A 17 -1.44 -7.06 4.24
N GLU A 18 -1.26 -6.06 3.37
CA GLU A 18 -2.17 -5.72 2.29
C GLU A 18 -2.28 -6.86 1.26
N GLU A 19 -1.14 -7.42 0.86
CA GLU A 19 -1.10 -8.56 -0.06
C GLU A 19 -1.69 -9.81 0.58
N ASN A 20 -1.39 -10.08 1.85
CA ASN A 20 -1.96 -11.20 2.58
C ASN A 20 -3.50 -11.10 2.68
N ALA A 21 -4.04 -9.90 2.88
CA ALA A 21 -5.48 -9.67 2.88
C ALA A 21 -6.11 -10.04 1.53
N LEU A 22 -5.53 -9.57 0.42
CA LEU A 22 -5.99 -9.92 -0.93
C LEU A 22 -5.87 -11.42 -1.22
N LEU A 23 -4.74 -12.04 -0.88
CA LEU A 23 -4.51 -13.47 -1.09
C LEU A 23 -5.50 -14.33 -0.30
N ASN A 24 -5.81 -13.93 0.94
CA ASN A 24 -6.80 -14.64 1.75
C ASN A 24 -8.21 -14.48 1.17
N ALA A 25 -8.60 -13.30 0.72
CA ALA A 25 -9.89 -13.12 0.05
C ALA A 25 -9.99 -14.00 -1.20
N ALA A 26 -8.94 -14.01 -2.03
CA ALA A 26 -8.89 -14.83 -3.24
C ALA A 26 -8.99 -16.33 -2.94
N ARG A 27 -8.26 -16.83 -1.92
CA ARG A 27 -8.32 -18.25 -1.51
C ARG A 27 -9.71 -18.70 -1.06
N HIS A 28 -10.49 -17.79 -0.48
CA HIS A 28 -11.85 -18.07 -0.03
C HIS A 28 -12.91 -17.77 -1.10
N GLY A 29 -12.52 -17.34 -2.31
CA GLY A 29 -13.46 -16.98 -3.37
C GLY A 29 -14.23 -15.69 -3.10
N SER A 30 -13.74 -14.85 -2.18
CA SER A 30 -14.38 -13.58 -1.83
C SER A 30 -14.02 -12.49 -2.84
N ASN A 31 -15.02 -11.86 -3.45
CA ASN A 31 -14.81 -10.70 -4.31
C ASN A 31 -14.44 -9.48 -3.46
N VAL A 32 -13.41 -8.75 -3.88
CA VAL A 32 -12.89 -7.52 -3.23
C VAL A 32 -13.09 -6.26 -4.07
N LEU A 33 -13.70 -6.38 -5.26
CA LEU A 33 -13.99 -5.25 -6.13
C LEU A 33 -14.82 -4.19 -5.40
N ASP A 34 -14.44 -2.93 -5.57
CA ASP A 34 -15.00 -1.76 -4.89
C ASP A 34 -14.87 -1.79 -3.36
N GLY A 35 -14.09 -2.73 -2.82
CA GLY A 35 -13.90 -2.93 -1.39
C GLY A 35 -13.12 -1.81 -0.69
N VAL A 36 -13.20 -1.80 0.63
CA VAL A 36 -12.44 -0.90 1.50
C VAL A 36 -11.47 -1.73 2.33
N LEU A 37 -10.17 -1.44 2.23
CA LEU A 37 -9.15 -2.05 3.09
C LEU A 37 -8.95 -1.20 4.34
N TYR A 38 -9.07 -1.83 5.50
CA TYR A 38 -8.68 -1.23 6.77
C TYR A 38 -7.30 -1.75 7.15
N LEU A 39 -6.36 -0.85 7.40
CA LEU A 39 -4.98 -1.18 7.66
C LEU A 39 -4.52 -0.56 8.98
N TYR A 40 -3.91 -1.38 9.82
CA TYR A 40 -3.40 -1.00 11.13
C TYR A 40 -1.96 -1.48 11.26
N GLY A 41 -1.08 -0.57 11.64
CA GLY A 41 0.32 -0.86 11.92
C GLY A 41 0.62 -0.70 13.41
N GLN A 42 1.31 -1.68 13.98
CA GLN A 42 1.77 -1.64 15.36
C GLN A 42 3.25 -2.02 15.42
N ASN A 43 4.00 -1.25 16.19
CA ASN A 43 5.40 -1.52 16.51
C ASN A 43 5.53 -2.64 17.55
N PRO A 44 6.70 -3.30 17.67
CA PRO A 44 6.89 -4.38 18.65
C PRO A 44 6.67 -3.98 20.12
N ASP A 45 6.79 -2.69 20.43
CA ASP A 45 6.54 -2.12 21.76
C ASP A 45 5.04 -1.88 22.04
N GLY A 46 4.17 -2.18 21.07
CA GLY A 46 2.72 -2.02 21.16
C GLY A 46 2.21 -0.65 20.68
N ASN A 47 3.08 0.29 20.34
CA ASN A 47 2.67 1.61 19.86
C ASN A 47 2.19 1.55 18.41
N ILE A 48 1.21 2.38 18.06
CA ILE A 48 0.74 2.51 16.67
C ILE A 48 1.86 3.11 15.81
N THR A 49 2.02 2.61 14.59
CA THR A 49 2.99 3.17 13.64
C THR A 49 2.57 4.58 13.21
N GLU A 50 3.53 5.52 13.16
CA GLU A 50 3.33 6.91 12.67
C GLU A 50 2.59 6.99 11.33
N GLU A 51 2.90 6.07 10.41
CA GLU A 51 2.28 6.03 9.09
C GLU A 51 2.06 4.57 8.65
N GLY A 52 0.83 4.09 8.78
CA GLY A 52 0.41 2.79 8.24
C GLY A 52 0.13 2.81 6.73
N ARG A 53 0.90 3.58 5.95
CA ARG A 53 0.64 3.77 4.52
C ARG A 53 1.15 2.56 3.71
N PRO A 54 0.36 2.04 2.75
CA PRO A 54 0.82 0.97 1.89
C PRO A 54 2.07 1.34 1.10
N CYS A 55 2.89 0.32 0.86
CA CYS A 55 4.09 0.44 0.07
C CYS A 55 3.78 0.55 -1.44
N ASP A 56 4.69 1.05 -2.28
CA ASP A 56 4.38 1.28 -3.71
C ASP A 56 4.06 -0.02 -4.48
N ARG A 57 4.59 -1.17 -4.06
CA ARG A 57 4.18 -2.48 -4.58
C ARG A 57 2.75 -2.84 -4.14
N CYS A 58 2.44 -2.69 -2.86
CA CYS A 58 1.11 -2.99 -2.32
C CYS A 58 0.04 -2.07 -2.93
N LYS A 59 0.33 -0.78 -3.13
CA LYS A 59 -0.57 0.14 -3.86
C LYS A 59 -0.94 -0.42 -5.24
N ARG A 60 0.04 -0.87 -6.03
CA ARG A 60 -0.21 -1.49 -7.34
C ARG A 60 -1.06 -2.74 -7.24
N ALA A 61 -0.83 -3.60 -6.25
CA ALA A 61 -1.68 -4.76 -6.00
C ALA A 61 -3.13 -4.36 -5.68
N LEU A 62 -3.33 -3.35 -4.82
CA LEU A 62 -4.64 -2.84 -4.42
C LEU A 62 -5.40 -2.18 -5.60
N ILE A 63 -4.69 -1.41 -6.43
CA ILE A 63 -5.24 -0.83 -7.67
C ILE A 63 -5.79 -1.93 -8.58
N ASN A 64 -4.98 -2.97 -8.84
CA ASN A 64 -5.37 -4.05 -9.76
C ASN A 64 -6.44 -4.98 -9.17
N ALA A 65 -6.49 -5.12 -7.84
CA ALA A 65 -7.55 -5.87 -7.17
C ALA A 65 -8.90 -5.13 -7.16
N GLY A 66 -8.94 -3.85 -7.57
CA GLY A 66 -10.15 -3.06 -7.58
C GLY A 66 -10.58 -2.54 -6.20
N ILE A 67 -9.65 -2.46 -5.24
CA ILE A 67 -9.92 -1.81 -3.94
C ILE A 67 -10.17 -0.32 -4.19
N LYS A 68 -11.23 0.21 -3.57
CA LYS A 68 -11.65 1.60 -3.76
C LYS A 68 -10.98 2.56 -2.78
N LYS A 69 -10.88 2.14 -1.52
CA LYS A 69 -10.36 2.98 -0.43
C LYS A 69 -9.47 2.20 0.51
N VAL A 70 -8.50 2.89 1.08
CA VAL A 70 -7.72 2.40 2.22
C VAL A 70 -7.91 3.34 3.40
N VAL A 71 -8.17 2.77 4.57
CA VAL A 71 -8.39 3.50 5.82
C VAL A 71 -7.32 3.10 6.82
N THR A 72 -6.60 4.08 7.37
CA THR A 72 -5.54 3.87 8.35
C THR A 72 -5.79 4.67 9.62
N LEU A 73 -5.16 4.24 10.72
CA LEU A 73 -5.21 4.89 12.02
C LEU A 73 -3.83 5.44 12.39
N LYS A 74 -3.79 6.68 12.88
CA LYS A 74 -2.59 7.31 13.43
C LYS A 74 -2.48 7.14 14.94
N PRO A 75 -1.28 7.34 15.53
CA PRO A 75 -1.09 7.27 16.98
C PRO A 75 -1.97 8.21 17.80
N ASP A 76 -2.33 9.37 17.24
CA ASP A 76 -3.22 10.36 17.87
C ASP A 76 -4.71 9.98 17.77
N GLY A 77 -5.04 8.81 17.22
CA GLY A 77 -6.41 8.34 17.01
C GLY A 77 -7.09 8.91 15.76
N SER A 78 -6.41 9.76 14.99
CA SER A 78 -6.98 10.29 13.75
C SER A 78 -7.03 9.22 12.65
N ILE A 79 -8.11 9.26 11.87
CA ILE A 79 -8.36 8.33 10.76
C ILE A 79 -7.97 9.01 9.45
N ILE A 80 -7.10 8.37 8.69
CA ILE A 80 -6.76 8.79 7.33
C ILE A 80 -7.49 7.90 6.34
N LYS A 81 -8.02 8.52 5.28
CA LYS A 81 -8.67 7.81 4.18
C LYS A 81 -7.95 8.16 2.89
N TYR A 82 -7.61 7.14 2.12
CA TYR A 82 -6.98 7.26 0.82
C TYR A 82 -7.92 6.73 -0.25
N ASP A 83 -8.15 7.50 -1.30
CA ASP A 83 -8.79 7.02 -2.51
C ASP A 83 -7.73 6.33 -3.39
N VAL A 84 -7.94 5.05 -3.70
CA VAL A 84 -6.95 4.24 -4.43
C VAL A 84 -6.74 4.75 -5.86
N SER A 85 -7.74 5.45 -6.43
CA SER A 85 -7.63 6.11 -7.72
C SER A 85 -6.52 7.16 -7.79
N ASP A 86 -6.17 7.79 -6.67
CA ASP A 86 -5.11 8.78 -6.64
C ASP A 86 -3.74 8.12 -6.80
N TRP A 87 -3.56 6.92 -6.23
CA TRP A 87 -2.34 6.15 -6.42
C TRP A 87 -2.16 5.64 -7.85
N ALA A 88 -3.26 5.34 -8.56
CA ALA A 88 -3.17 4.95 -9.96
C ALA A 88 -2.61 6.10 -10.82
N LYS A 89 -3.01 7.34 -10.52
CA LYS A 89 -2.46 8.54 -11.17
C LYS A 89 -0.99 8.75 -10.78
N GLU A 90 -0.68 8.71 -9.48
CA GLU A 90 0.69 8.85 -8.96
C GLU A 90 1.66 7.82 -9.57
N ASP A 91 1.23 6.57 -9.74
CA ASP A 91 2.05 5.49 -10.31
C ASP A 91 2.33 5.73 -11.80
N ALA A 92 1.32 6.16 -12.56
CA ALA A 92 1.47 6.53 -13.96
C ALA A 92 2.44 7.71 -14.14
N ASP A 93 2.29 8.76 -13.33
CA ASP A 93 3.15 9.95 -13.38
C ASP A 93 4.60 9.60 -13.02
N LYS A 94 4.81 8.78 -11.98
CA LYS A 94 6.14 8.27 -11.61
C LYS A 94 6.79 7.51 -12.76
N TYR A 95 6.03 6.67 -13.47
CA TYR A 95 6.54 5.92 -14.61
C TYR A 95 6.94 6.83 -15.77
N LEU A 96 6.08 7.79 -16.14
CA LEU A 96 6.38 8.75 -17.20
C LEU A 96 7.62 9.58 -16.88
N LYS A 97 7.76 10.04 -15.63
CA LYS A 97 8.94 10.80 -15.20
C LYS A 97 10.22 9.99 -15.34
N LYS A 98 10.24 8.72 -14.89
CA LYS A 98 11.40 7.84 -15.06
C LYS A 98 11.75 7.65 -16.54
N LEU A 99 10.75 7.42 -17.40
CA LEU A 99 10.99 7.31 -18.85
C LEU A 99 11.61 8.57 -19.45
N MET A 100 11.19 9.76 -19.01
CA MET A 100 11.81 11.01 -19.46
C MET A 100 13.25 11.16 -18.98
N GLU A 101 13.57 10.69 -17.77
CA GLU A 101 14.93 10.68 -17.23
C GLU A 101 15.83 9.72 -17.99
N TYR A 102 15.37 8.52 -18.36
CA TYR A 102 16.14 7.56 -19.18
C TYR A 102 16.40 8.01 -20.61
N LYS A 103 15.57 8.92 -21.15
CA LYS A 103 15.71 9.45 -22.50
C LYS A 103 16.68 10.64 -22.59
N LYS A 104 17.14 11.16 -21.45
CA LYS A 104 18.20 12.19 -21.37
C LYS A 104 19.57 11.53 -21.29
#